data_AF-B6VCQ5-F1
#
_entry.id   AF-B6VCQ5-F1
#
_cell.length_a   1.000
_cell.length_b   1.000
_cell.length_c   1.000
_cell.angle_alpha   90.00
_cell.angle_beta   90.00
_cell.angle_gamma   90.00
#
_symmetry.space_group_name_H-M   'P 1'
#
loop_
_entity.id
_entity.type
_entity.pdbx_description
1 polymer ?
#
loop_
_entity_poly.entity_id
_entity_poly.type
_entity_poly.pdbx_seq_one_letter_code
_entity_poly.pdbx_strand_id
1 'polypeptide(L)' 'VQSVAWRSPEVLLSGSFDRTIALTDMKDTEQCCHKWPVEADVESLVCDPHNEHSFVVSLENGMVQAFDIRT' A
#
# COMPACT_ATOMS: atom_id res chain seq x y z
N VAL A 1 -3.44 -8.58 -7.79
CA VAL A 1 -2.37 -7.59 -7.56
C VAL A 1 -2.15 -6.81 -8.84
N GLN A 2 -2.33 -5.49 -8.78
CA GLN A 2 -2.26 -4.57 -9.92
C GLN A 2 -1.12 -3.57 -9.79
N SER A 3 -0.79 -3.17 -8.56
CA SER A 3 0.28 -2.21 -8.27
C SER A 3 1.16 -2.70 -7.13
N VAL A 4 2.45 -2.36 -7.19
CA VAL A 4 3.44 -2.63 -6.15
C VAL A 4 4.39 -1.44 -6.02
N ALA A 5 4.81 -1.13 -4.79
CA ALA A 5 5.85 -0.15 -4.54
C ALA A 5 6.76 -0.58 -3.40
N TRP A 6 8.05 -0.30 -3.57
CA TRP A 6 9.03 -0.48 -2.51
C TRP A 6 9.00 0.70 -1.55
N ARG A 7 8.92 0.42 -0.25
CA ARG A 7 9.11 1.43 0.80
C ARG A 7 10.55 1.44 1.29
N SER A 8 11.10 0.25 1.50
CA SER A 8 12.49 0.01 1.86
C SER A 8 12.92 -1.32 1.21
N PRO A 9 14.21 -1.70 1.24
CA PRO A 9 14.69 -2.93 0.60
C PRO A 9 13.97 -4.22 1.03
N GLU A 10 13.29 -4.20 2.17
CA GLU A 10 12.67 -5.38 2.79
C GLU A 10 11.16 -5.21 2.97
N VAL A 11 10.60 -4.03 2.65
CA VAL A 11 9.17 -3.74 2.86
C VAL A 11 8.51 -3.34 1.55
N LEU A 12 7.48 -4.12 1.18
CA LEU A 12 6.72 -3.96 -0.05
C LEU A 12 5.28 -3.54 0.27
N LEU A 13 4.76 -2.59 -0.50
CA LEU A 13 3.34 -2.28 -0.58
C LEU A 13 2.77 -2.90 -1.85
N SER A 14 1.56 -3.45 -1.75
CA SER A 14 0.84 -4.02 -2.88
C SER A 14 -0.63 -3.59 -2.87
N GLY A 15 -1.17 -3.28 -4.04
CA GLY A 15 -2.57 -2.94 -4.27
C GLY A 15 -3.23 -3.97 -5.18
N SER A 16 -4.49 -4.31 -4.89
CA SER A 16 -5.21 -5.40 -5.56
C SER A 16 -6.67 -5.05 -5.88
N PHE A 17 -7.23 -5.72 -6.89
CA PHE A 17 -8.64 -5.65 -7.28
C PHE A 17 -9.61 -6.20 -6.22
N ASP A 18 -9.09 -6.89 -5.21
CA ASP A 18 -9.87 -7.27 -4.02
C ASP A 18 -10.14 -6.08 -3.08
N ARG A 19 -9.79 -4.85 -3.51
CA ARG A 19 -9.95 -3.60 -2.77
C ARG A 19 -9.17 -3.58 -1.45
N THR A 20 -7.98 -4.15 -1.50
CA THR A 20 -7.03 -4.10 -0.38
C THR A 20 -5.68 -3.55 -0.80
N ILE A 21 -5.08 -2.83 0.15
CA ILE A 21 -3.66 -2.50 0.15
C ILE A 21 -3.02 -3.39 1.21
N ALA A 22 -1.91 -4.04 0.89
CA ALA A 22 -1.15 -4.86 1.83
C ALA A 22 0.29 -4.39 1.92
N LEU A 23 0.80 -4.27 3.14
CA LEU A 23 2.20 -4.07 3.45
C LEU A 23 2.80 -5.38 3.95
N THR A 24 3.87 -5.81 3.31
CA THR A 24 4.56 -7.07 3.60
C THR A 24 6.00 -6.78 3.99
N ASP A 25 6.41 -7.25 5.17
CA ASP A 25 7.81 -7.30 5.58
C ASP A 25 8.43 -8.64 5.18
N MET A 26 9.48 -8.60 4.34
CA MET A 26 10.15 -9.81 3.82
C MET A 26 11.08 -10.47 4.85
N LYS A 27 11.42 -9.79 5.95
CA LYS A 27 12.16 -10.41 7.07
C LYS A 27 11.25 -11.23 7.97
N ASP A 28 9.99 -10.86 8.05
CA ASP A 28 8.99 -11.53 8.88
C ASP A 28 7.72 -11.82 8.07
N THR A 29 7.84 -12.82 7.20
CA THR A 29 6.76 -13.26 6.31
C THR A 29 5.59 -13.92 7.05
N GLU A 30 5.77 -14.26 8.33
CA GLU A 30 4.78 -14.98 9.14
C GLU A 30 3.93 -14.03 10.01
N GLN A 31 4.49 -12.89 10.47
CA GLN A 31 3.81 -12.06 11.49
C GLN A 31 3.21 -10.73 11.00
N CYS A 32 3.64 -10.15 9.89
CA CYS A 32 3.24 -8.76 9.56
C CYS A 32 2.82 -8.58 8.10
N CYS A 33 1.56 -8.92 7.81
CA CYS A 33 0.85 -8.36 6.66
C CYS A 33 -0.20 -7.35 7.15
N HIS A 34 0.18 -6.07 7.23
CA HIS A 34 -0.80 -5.00 7.49
C HIS A 34 -1.66 -4.80 6.25
N LYS A 35 -2.98 -4.70 6.44
CA LYS A 35 -3.92 -4.54 5.34
C LYS A 35 -4.88 -3.39 5.60
N TRP A 36 -5.07 -2.55 4.58
CA TRP A 36 -6.05 -1.47 4.59
C TRP A 36 -7.10 -1.74 3.50
N PRO A 37 -8.41 -1.71 3.85
CA PRO A 37 -9.46 -1.76 2.85
C PRO A 37 -9.59 -0.41 2.14
N VAL A 38 -9.99 -0.44 0.87
CA VAL A 38 -10.33 0.73 0.06
C VAL A 38 -11.73 0.59 -0.54
N GLU A 39 -12.29 1.69 -1.00
CA GLU A 39 -13.69 1.73 -1.50
C GLU A 39 -13.83 1.26 -2.96
N ALA A 40 -12.73 1.21 -3.70
CA ALA A 40 -12.68 0.83 -5.10
C ALA A 40 -11.33 0.19 -5.44
N ASP A 41 -11.17 -0.23 -6.69
CA ASP A 41 -10.03 -1.00 -7.14
C ASP A 41 -8.76 -0.14 -7.19
N VAL A 42 -7.62 -0.72 -6.81
CA VAL A 42 -6.34 0.02 -6.66
C VAL A 42 -5.58 0.09 -7.99
N GLU A 43 -5.58 1.27 -8.61
CA GLU A 43 -4.94 1.50 -9.90
C GLU A 43 -3.43 1.77 -9.79
N SER A 44 -3.00 2.48 -8.74
CA SER A 44 -1.58 2.83 -8.54
C SER A 44 -1.28 3.09 -7.07
N LEU A 45 -0.02 2.87 -6.70
CA LEU A 45 0.48 3.04 -5.34
C LEU A 45 1.89 3.66 -5.38
N VAL A 46 2.13 4.66 -4.54
CA VAL A 46 3.44 5.32 -4.42
C VAL A 46 3.75 5.67 -2.97
N CYS A 47 4.98 5.42 -2.54
CA CYS A 47 5.49 5.85 -1.24
C CYS A 47 5.87 7.34 -1.29
N ASP A 48 5.63 8.07 -0.21
CA ASP A 48 6.09 9.46 -0.10
C ASP A 48 7.63 9.50 0.06
N PRO A 49 8.38 10.14 -0.85
CA PRO A 49 9.84 10.23 -0.76
C PRO A 49 10.32 11.15 0.37
N HIS A 50 9.44 11.99 0.93
CA HIS A 50 9.75 12.91 2.01
C HIS A 50 9.30 12.39 3.39
N ASN A 51 8.47 11.34 3.42
CA ASN A 51 7.95 10.76 4.66
C ASN A 51 7.76 9.25 4.54
N GLU A 52 8.64 8.48 5.21
CA GLU A 52 8.63 7.02 5.20
C GLU A 52 7.36 6.39 5.80
N HIS A 53 6.53 7.17 6.49
CA HIS A 53 5.29 6.70 7.09
C HIS A 53 4.06 6.90 6.21
N SER A 54 4.21 7.61 5.09
CA SER A 54 3.09 7.95 4.22
C SER A 54 3.18 7.29 2.85
N PHE A 55 2.03 6.91 2.31
CA PHE A 55 1.90 6.48 0.92
C PHE A 55 0.58 6.95 0.34
N VAL A 56 0.53 7.05 -0.98
CA VAL A 56 -0.63 7.54 -1.74
C VAL A 56 -1.11 6.45 -2.69
N VAL A 57 -2.43 6.32 -2.80
CA VAL A 57 -3.11 5.34 -3.63
C VAL A 57 -4.14 6.03 -4.52
N SER A 58 -4.15 5.69 -5.80
CA SER A 58 -5.21 6.09 -6.72
C SER A 58 -6.18 4.94 -6.94
N LEU A 59 -7.47 5.26 -6.94
CA LEU A 59 -8.55 4.29 -7.09
C LEU A 59 -9.30 4.47 -8.41
N GLU A 60 -9.92 3.41 -8.92
CA GLU A 60 -10.71 3.42 -10.15
C GLU A 60 -11.88 4.41 -10.10
N ASN A 61 -12.44 4.68 -8.91
CA ASN A 61 -13.53 5.64 -8.72
C ASN A 61 -13.10 7.12 -8.85
N GLY A 62 -11.84 7.39 -9.22
CA GLY A 62 -11.28 8.72 -9.41
C GLY A 62 -10.77 9.38 -8.12
N MET A 63 -10.82 8.69 -6.98
CA MET A 63 -10.25 9.19 -5.73
C MET A 63 -8.76 8.91 -5.61
N VAL A 64 -8.07 9.83 -4.93
CA VAL A 64 -6.68 9.65 -4.48
C VAL A 64 -6.67 9.80 -2.97
N GLN A 65 -6.15 8.80 -2.27
CA GLN A 65 -6.11 8.73 -0.81
C GLN A 65 -4.67 8.65 -0.33
N ALA A 66 -4.37 9.37 0.75
CA ALA A 66 -3.10 9.26 1.47
C ALA A 66 -3.31 8.47 2.75
N PHE A 67 -2.39 7.54 3.04
CA PHE A 67 -2.41 6.68 4.21
C PHE A 67 -1.17 6.94 5.06
N ASP A 68 -1.34 6.86 6.39
CA ASP A 68 -0.22 6.75 7.34
C ASP A 68 -0.18 5.29 7.83
N ILE A 69 0.97 4.64 7.71
CA ILE A 69 1.16 3.23 8.08
C ILE A 69 1.01 2.98 9.58
N ARG A 70 1.07 4.02 10.41
CA ARG A 70 1.07 3.92 11.88
C ARG A 70 -0.34 3.98 12.49
N THR A 71 -1.35 4.30 11.68
CA THR A 71 -2.75 4.43 12.07
C THR A 71 -3.59 3.29 11.52
#